data_AF-A0A1A8NPG5-F1
#
_entry.id   AF-A0A1A8NPG5-F1
#
_cell.length_a   1.000
_cell.length_b   1.000
_cell.length_c   1.000
_cell.angle_alpha   90.00
_cell.angle_beta   90.00
_cell.angle_gamma   90.00
#
_symmetry.space_group_name_H-M   'P 1'
#
loop_
_entity.id
_entity.type
_entity.pdbx_description
1 polymer ?
#
loop_
_entity_poly.entity_id
_entity_poly.type
_entity_poly.pdbx_seq_one_letter_code
_entity_poly.pdbx_strand_id
1 'polypeptide(L)'
;FSRSWKRKRGLRERQAALTLPPLALIHDVVTRWGSTYKMLERFISQQQAVCATLAAERGALHLMPRDTDIIVMEQVCQLLEPLSKFTDALCSETRVTLSAIKPVLDHITGDVLEENEEEPALTKQMKQAMREDLNNRYTEKAKDVMQMACFIDPRFKNNFLDAPVDDVVDRCVQEALKLTPVRHAGTTKHQQ
;
A
#
# COMPACT_ATOMS: atom_id res chain seq x y z
N PHE A 1 19.62 6.88 18.52
CA PHE A 1 18.73 7.86 19.19
C PHE A 1 17.82 7.22 20.25
N SER A 2 17.24 6.04 20.00
CA SER A 2 16.41 5.31 20.98
C SER A 2 17.20 4.79 22.20
N ARG A 3 18.39 4.24 21.97
CA ARG A 3 19.21 3.54 22.98
C ARG A 3 20.25 4.40 23.71
N SER A 4 20.38 5.69 23.37
CA SER A 4 21.33 6.61 24.00
C SER A 4 20.59 7.81 24.54
N TRP A 5 20.58 7.96 25.87
CA TRP A 5 19.95 9.10 26.54
C TRP A 5 20.58 10.42 26.09
N LYS A 6 21.90 10.44 25.87
CA LYS A 6 22.64 11.61 25.38
C LYS A 6 22.17 12.03 23.99
N ARG A 7 22.07 11.09 23.04
CA ARG A 7 21.54 11.39 21.68
C ARG A 7 20.07 11.77 21.69
N LYS A 8 19.26 11.16 22.58
CA LYS A 8 17.85 11.52 22.73
C LYS A 8 17.69 12.95 23.24
N ARG A 9 18.47 13.34 24.26
CA ARG A 9 18.50 14.71 24.79
C ARG A 9 18.99 15.70 23.73
N GLY A 10 20.13 15.41 23.09
CA GLY A 10 20.68 16.25 22.03
C GLY A 10 19.70 16.48 20.88
N LEU A 11 19.00 15.44 20.43
CA LEU A 11 17.97 15.56 19.39
C LEU A 11 16.85 16.54 19.81
N ARG A 12 16.34 16.43 21.04
CA ARG A 12 15.30 17.35 21.54
C ARG A 12 15.79 18.79 21.61
N GLU A 13 17.02 19.00 22.06
CA GLU A 13 17.63 20.34 22.12
C GLU A 13 17.77 20.93 20.71
N ARG A 14 18.19 20.14 19.71
CA ARG A 14 18.26 20.57 18.30
C ARG A 14 16.89 20.81 17.68
N GLN A 15 15.90 19.97 17.99
CA GLN A 15 14.51 20.16 17.56
C GLN A 15 13.96 21.49 18.08
N ALA A 16 14.15 21.77 19.38
CA ALA A 16 13.72 23.03 19.98
C ALA A 16 14.42 24.24 19.34
N ALA A 17 15.73 24.17 19.13
CA ALA A 17 16.50 25.24 18.50
C ALA A 17 16.09 25.52 17.04
N LEU A 18 15.62 24.50 16.32
CA LEU A 18 15.15 24.59 14.93
C LEU A 18 13.63 24.78 14.82
N THR A 19 12.92 24.94 15.94
CA THR A 19 11.44 25.04 15.97
C THR A 19 10.74 23.84 15.31
N LEU A 20 11.34 22.66 15.41
CA LEU A 20 10.78 21.41 14.90
C LEU A 20 9.95 20.70 16.00
N PRO A 21 8.89 19.95 15.62
CA PRO A 21 8.16 19.12 16.56
C PRO A 21 9.07 18.13 17.30
N PRO A 22 8.90 17.92 18.63
CA PRO A 22 9.78 17.08 19.45
C PRO A 22 9.50 15.58 19.26
N LEU A 23 9.76 15.07 18.05
CA LEU A 23 9.38 13.73 17.64
C LEU A 23 10.54 12.75 17.80
N ALA A 24 10.24 11.55 18.30
CA ALA A 24 11.20 10.46 18.33
C ALA A 24 11.38 9.87 16.92
N LEU A 25 12.61 9.44 16.60
CA LEU A 25 12.86 8.68 15.37
C LEU A 25 12.19 7.30 15.45
N ILE A 26 11.60 6.90 14.34
CA ILE A 26 10.96 5.59 14.15
C ILE A 26 12.03 4.63 13.63
N HIS A 27 11.95 3.36 14.01
CA HIS A 27 12.82 2.31 13.47
C HIS A 27 12.02 1.50 12.48
N ASP A 28 12.70 1.04 11.44
CA ASP A 28 12.14 0.05 10.54
C ASP A 28 11.91 -1.28 11.27
N VAL A 29 10.83 -1.98 10.91
CA VAL A 29 10.39 -3.24 11.49
C VAL A 29 9.98 -4.16 10.36
N VAL A 30 10.83 -5.13 10.03
CA VAL A 30 10.68 -6.03 8.87
C VAL A 30 9.28 -6.67 8.77
N THR A 31 8.64 -6.99 9.90
CA THR A 31 7.32 -7.64 9.93
C THR A 31 6.14 -6.68 9.77
N ARG A 32 6.38 -5.36 9.70
CA ARG A 32 5.34 -4.33 9.62
C ARG A 32 5.49 -3.56 8.33
N TRP A 33 4.74 -3.95 7.31
CA TRP A 33 4.87 -3.47 5.92
C TRP A 33 5.06 -1.94 5.75
N GLY A 34 4.41 -1.10 6.56
CA GLY A 34 4.53 0.37 6.47
C GLY A 34 5.63 1.01 7.35
N SER A 35 6.47 0.23 8.04
CA SER A 35 7.49 0.80 8.94
C SER A 35 8.59 1.54 8.21
N THR A 36 8.99 1.06 7.03
CA THR A 36 10.07 1.67 6.24
C THR A 36 9.67 3.07 5.80
N TYR A 37 8.48 3.22 5.20
CA TYR A 37 7.92 4.52 4.84
C TYR A 37 7.85 5.47 6.04
N LYS A 38 7.27 5.03 7.17
CA LYS A 38 7.15 5.86 8.39
C LYS A 38 8.50 6.25 8.98
N MET A 39 9.51 5.39 8.86
CA MET A 39 10.88 5.70 9.27
C MET A 39 11.48 6.80 8.39
N LEU A 40 11.39 6.65 7.07
CA LEU A 40 11.94 7.60 6.10
C LEU A 40 11.27 8.96 6.21
N GLU A 41 9.93 9.00 6.22
CA GLU A 41 9.16 10.23 6.41
C GLU A 41 9.54 10.94 7.72
N ARG A 42 9.63 10.19 8.83
CA ARG A 42 10.07 10.75 10.12
C ARG A 42 11.50 11.29 10.03
N PHE A 43 12.41 10.57 9.40
CA PHE A 43 13.78 11.00 9.26
C PHE A 43 13.90 12.29 8.46
N ILE A 44 13.28 12.36 7.28
CA ILE A 44 13.26 13.55 6.42
C ILE A 44 12.71 14.75 7.19
N SER A 45 11.57 14.60 7.88
CA SER A 45 10.97 15.67 8.71
C SER A 45 11.87 16.18 9.86
N GLN A 46 12.88 15.40 10.25
CA GLN A 46 13.78 15.70 11.38
C GLN A 46 15.25 15.79 10.93
N GLN A 47 15.53 15.78 9.63
CA GLN A 47 16.87 15.62 9.07
C GLN A 47 17.85 16.64 9.65
N GLN A 48 17.47 17.93 9.68
CA GLN A 48 18.33 19.00 10.19
C GLN A 48 18.70 18.78 11.66
N ALA A 49 17.74 18.42 12.51
CA ALA A 49 17.99 18.17 13.93
C ALA A 49 18.84 16.91 14.14
N VAL A 50 18.62 15.86 13.34
CA VAL A 50 19.42 14.63 13.38
C VAL A 50 20.87 14.91 12.97
N CYS A 51 21.08 15.54 11.82
CA CYS A 51 22.40 15.91 11.32
C CYS A 51 23.15 16.83 12.29
N ALA A 52 22.49 17.86 12.83
CA ALA A 52 23.09 18.74 13.84
C ALA A 52 23.45 18.01 15.14
N THR A 53 22.70 16.97 15.51
CA THR A 53 23.03 16.13 16.68
C THR A 53 24.23 15.24 16.41
N LEU A 54 24.34 14.66 15.20
CA LEU A 54 25.47 13.81 14.81
C LEU A 54 26.76 14.63 14.66
N ALA A 55 26.68 15.82 14.06
CA ALA A 55 27.83 16.72 13.89
C ALA A 55 28.46 17.16 15.23
N ALA A 56 27.69 17.19 16.31
CA ALA A 56 28.19 17.51 17.65
C ALA A 56 28.94 16.34 18.33
N GLU A 57 28.91 15.14 17.77
CA GLU A 57 29.55 13.93 18.32
C GLU A 57 30.68 13.46 17.40
N ARG A 58 31.94 13.67 17.81
CA ARG A 58 33.14 13.34 17.00
C ARG A 58 33.13 11.92 16.41
N GLY A 59 32.59 10.94 17.14
CA GLY A 59 32.53 9.54 16.69
C GLY A 59 31.32 9.19 15.81
N ALA A 60 30.38 10.11 15.58
CA ALA A 60 29.13 9.85 14.87
C ALA A 60 29.09 10.42 13.45
N LEU A 61 30.16 11.07 12.99
CA LEU A 61 30.22 11.66 11.65
C LEU A 61 30.06 10.61 10.53
N HIS A 62 30.50 9.37 10.76
CA HIS A 62 30.30 8.26 9.81
C HIS A 62 28.82 7.87 9.62
N LEU A 63 27.91 8.35 10.47
CA LEU A 63 26.46 8.15 10.36
C LEU A 63 25.77 9.30 9.62
N MET A 64 26.50 10.34 9.21
CA MET A 64 25.91 11.45 8.45
C MET A 64 25.47 10.94 7.08
N PRO A 65 24.20 11.15 6.70
CA PRO A 65 23.74 10.83 5.36
C PRO A 65 24.47 11.73 4.36
N ARG A 66 24.78 11.20 3.18
CA ARG A 66 25.22 12.00 2.04
C ARG A 66 23.99 12.63 1.40
N ASP A 67 24.18 13.70 0.63
CA ASP A 67 23.09 14.34 -0.12
C ASP A 67 22.40 13.34 -1.06
N THR A 68 23.16 12.43 -1.66
CA THR A 68 22.60 11.34 -2.48
C THR A 68 21.71 10.39 -1.68
N ASP A 69 22.04 10.13 -0.41
CA ASP A 69 21.23 9.27 0.44
C ASP A 69 19.89 9.96 0.76
N ILE A 70 19.91 11.28 1.01
CA ILE A 70 18.69 12.06 1.25
C ILE A 70 17.78 12.06 0.02
N ILE A 71 18.33 12.33 -1.17
CA ILE A 71 17.57 12.32 -2.42
C ILE A 71 16.90 10.95 -2.64
N VAL A 72 17.62 9.86 -2.41
CA VAL A 72 17.05 8.51 -2.51
C VAL A 72 15.94 8.28 -1.49
N MET A 73 16.12 8.72 -0.23
CA MET A 73 15.09 8.60 0.79
C MET A 73 13.81 9.37 0.42
N GLU A 74 13.95 10.58 -0.13
CA GLU A 74 12.83 11.39 -0.60
C GLU A 74 12.09 10.72 -1.76
N GLN A 75 12.83 10.21 -2.75
CA GLN A 75 12.26 9.48 -3.90
C GLN A 75 11.48 8.24 -3.46
N VAL A 76 12.06 7.43 -2.58
CA VAL A 76 11.39 6.24 -2.03
C VAL A 76 10.15 6.63 -1.21
N CYS A 77 10.25 7.70 -0.42
CA CYS A 77 9.13 8.19 0.38
C CYS A 77 7.97 8.66 -0.51
N GLN A 78 8.25 9.39 -1.58
CA GLN A 78 7.24 9.84 -2.55
C GLN A 78 6.54 8.67 -3.25
N LEU A 79 7.29 7.64 -3.66
CA LEU A 79 6.72 6.45 -4.28
C LEU A 79 5.81 5.66 -3.32
N LEU A 80 6.22 5.53 -2.05
CA LEU A 80 5.49 4.74 -1.05
C LEU A 80 4.29 5.47 -0.45
N GLU A 81 4.26 6.81 -0.48
CA GLU A 81 3.17 7.62 0.08
C GLU A 81 1.77 7.23 -0.44
N PRO A 82 1.50 7.19 -1.76
CA PRO A 82 0.18 6.80 -2.27
C PRO A 82 -0.20 5.38 -1.85
N LEU A 83 0.74 4.44 -1.89
CA LEU A 83 0.52 3.06 -1.45
C LEU A 83 0.18 2.98 0.05
N SER A 84 0.81 3.83 0.86
CA SER A 84 0.48 3.94 2.29
C SER A 84 -0.95 4.43 2.50
N LYS A 85 -1.35 5.49 1.77
CA LYS A 85 -2.71 6.05 1.83
C LYS A 85 -3.77 5.04 1.39
N PHE A 86 -3.54 4.28 0.31
CA PHE A 86 -4.46 3.22 -0.11
C PHE A 86 -4.62 2.15 0.97
N THR A 87 -3.51 1.71 1.55
CA THR A 87 -3.59 0.67 2.58
C THR A 87 -4.29 1.16 3.84
N ASP A 88 -4.03 2.41 4.27
CA ASP A 88 -4.71 3.00 5.42
C ASP A 88 -6.22 3.20 5.15
N ALA A 89 -6.60 3.60 3.92
CA ALA A 89 -8.00 3.69 3.51
C ALA A 89 -8.69 2.31 3.57
N LEU A 90 -8.07 1.29 2.96
CA LEU A 90 -8.58 -0.09 3.00
C LEU A 90 -8.60 -0.65 4.44
N CYS A 91 -7.65 -0.30 5.29
CA CYS A 91 -7.62 -0.79 6.67
C CYS A 91 -8.59 -0.05 7.60
N SER A 92 -8.95 1.19 7.29
CA SER A 92 -9.86 2.02 8.10
C SER A 92 -11.33 1.83 7.75
N GLU A 93 -11.63 1.33 6.55
CA GLU A 93 -12.99 0.96 6.17
C GLU A 93 -13.51 -0.20 7.04
N THR A 94 -14.59 0.06 7.79
CA THR A 94 -15.27 -0.97 8.61
C THR A 94 -15.85 -2.11 7.78
N ARG A 95 -16.01 -1.89 6.47
CA ARG A 95 -16.48 -2.86 5.47
C ARG A 95 -15.79 -2.57 4.13
N VAL A 96 -14.51 -2.92 3.97
CA VAL A 96 -13.97 -3.07 2.61
C VAL A 96 -14.78 -4.17 1.94
N THR A 97 -15.55 -3.77 0.94
CA THR A 97 -16.24 -4.74 0.09
C THR A 97 -15.25 -5.23 -0.95
N LEU A 98 -15.22 -6.54 -1.17
CA LEU A 98 -14.41 -7.18 -2.22
C LEU A 98 -14.52 -6.49 -3.59
N SER A 99 -15.65 -5.82 -3.84
CA SER A 99 -15.92 -5.01 -5.01
C SER A 99 -15.00 -3.79 -5.21
N ALA A 100 -14.43 -3.22 -4.15
CA ALA A 100 -13.53 -2.07 -4.24
C ALA A 100 -12.08 -2.46 -4.56
N ILE A 101 -11.72 -3.73 -4.40
CA ILE A 101 -10.33 -4.19 -4.58
C ILE A 101 -9.91 -4.04 -6.05
N LYS A 102 -10.76 -4.40 -7.01
CA LYS A 102 -10.44 -4.30 -8.43
C LYS A 102 -10.16 -2.85 -8.88
N PRO A 103 -11.05 -1.87 -8.62
CA PRO A 103 -10.77 -0.46 -8.90
C PRO A 103 -9.47 0.05 -8.28
N VAL A 104 -9.18 -0.34 -7.03
CA VAL A 104 -7.95 0.09 -6.34
C VAL A 104 -6.71 -0.53 -6.97
N LEU A 105 -6.74 -1.82 -7.34
CA LEU A 105 -5.62 -2.48 -8.02
C LEU A 105 -5.36 -1.87 -9.40
N ASP A 106 -6.42 -1.58 -10.16
CA ASP A 106 -6.31 -0.93 -11.48
C ASP A 106 -5.67 0.45 -11.34
N HIS A 107 -6.12 1.25 -10.38
CA HIS A 107 -5.54 2.57 -10.13
C HIS A 107 -4.07 2.49 -9.67
N ILE A 108 -3.73 1.55 -8.77
CA ILE A 108 -2.35 1.36 -8.33
C ILE A 108 -1.45 0.96 -9.52
N THR A 109 -1.88 0.00 -10.33
CA THR A 109 -1.05 -0.56 -11.41
C THR A 109 -1.05 0.28 -12.69
N GLY A 110 -2.11 1.05 -12.92
CA GLY A 110 -2.33 1.86 -14.12
C GLY A 110 -1.93 3.33 -13.97
N ASP A 111 -2.03 3.90 -12.77
CA ASP A 111 -1.74 5.31 -12.54
C ASP A 111 -0.54 5.51 -11.59
N VAL A 112 -0.52 4.82 -10.44
CA VAL A 112 0.52 5.05 -9.41
C VAL A 112 1.86 4.44 -9.80
N LEU A 113 1.84 3.22 -10.33
CA LEU A 113 3.03 2.45 -10.73
C LEU A 113 3.32 2.56 -12.23
N GLU A 114 2.64 3.47 -12.94
CA GLU A 114 2.98 3.77 -14.34
C GLU A 114 4.38 4.40 -14.41
N GLU A 115 5.20 3.91 -15.34
CA GLU A 115 6.54 4.43 -15.55
C GLU A 115 6.48 5.75 -16.30
N ASN A 116 7.14 6.79 -15.76
CA ASN A 116 7.35 8.04 -16.47
C ASN A 116 8.82 8.17 -16.87
N GLU A 117 9.08 8.53 -18.14
CA GLU A 117 10.43 8.65 -18.67
C GLU A 117 11.33 9.63 -17.91
N GLU A 118 10.74 10.65 -17.30
CA GLU A 118 11.45 11.67 -16.52
C GLU A 118 11.85 11.18 -15.11
N GLU A 119 11.40 10.00 -14.70
CA GLU A 119 11.67 9.48 -13.35
C GLU A 119 13.10 8.91 -13.19
N PRO A 120 13.65 8.99 -11.96
CA PRO A 120 14.92 8.34 -11.63
C PRO A 120 14.88 6.83 -11.90
N ALA A 121 16.03 6.27 -12.31
CA ALA A 121 16.16 4.84 -12.60
C ALA A 121 15.73 3.93 -11.43
N LEU A 122 16.03 4.33 -10.18
CA LEU A 122 15.60 3.60 -9.00
C LEU A 122 14.07 3.55 -8.87
N THR A 123 13.39 4.69 -9.08
CA THR A 123 11.93 4.78 -9.03
C THR A 123 11.30 3.88 -10.08
N LYS A 124 11.82 3.91 -11.32
CA LYS A 124 11.36 3.03 -12.41
C LYS A 124 11.51 1.55 -12.03
N GLN A 125 12.68 1.15 -11.54
CA GLN A 125 12.93 -0.23 -11.10
C GLN A 125 12.00 -0.67 -9.97
N MET A 126 11.76 0.20 -8.99
CA MET A 126 10.85 -0.09 -7.89
C MET A 126 9.40 -0.22 -8.37
N LYS A 127 8.93 0.69 -9.24
CA LYS A 127 7.59 0.63 -9.85
C LYS A 127 7.41 -0.67 -10.63
N GLN A 128 8.38 -1.02 -11.48
CA GLN A 128 8.35 -2.26 -12.24
C GLN A 128 8.25 -3.48 -11.32
N ALA A 129 9.13 -3.58 -10.31
CA ALA A 129 9.11 -4.71 -9.38
C ALA A 129 7.79 -4.81 -8.59
N MET A 130 7.22 -3.67 -8.14
CA MET A 130 5.94 -3.64 -7.45
C MET A 130 4.78 -4.04 -8.38
N ARG A 131 4.79 -3.58 -9.63
CA ARG A 131 3.77 -3.89 -10.62
C ARG A 131 3.81 -5.37 -11.00
N GLU A 132 4.99 -5.92 -11.20
CA GLU A 132 5.21 -7.35 -11.45
C GLU A 132 4.74 -8.20 -10.26
N ASP A 133 5.05 -7.81 -9.01
CA ASP A 133 4.52 -8.51 -7.82
C ASP A 133 2.99 -8.52 -7.83
N LEU A 134 2.35 -7.35 -7.96
CA LEU A 134 0.90 -7.22 -7.92
C LEU A 134 0.19 -8.01 -9.02
N ASN A 135 0.71 -7.99 -10.25
CA ASN A 135 0.14 -8.72 -11.38
C ASN A 135 0.19 -10.24 -11.20
N ASN A 136 1.22 -10.74 -10.50
CA ASN A 136 1.45 -12.16 -10.24
C ASN A 136 0.90 -12.63 -8.89
N ARG A 137 0.48 -11.71 -8.01
CA ARG A 137 0.07 -12.01 -6.64
C ARG A 137 -1.23 -12.78 -6.53
N TYR A 138 -2.16 -12.51 -7.44
CA TYR A 138 -3.50 -13.08 -7.42
C TYR A 138 -3.64 -14.18 -8.46
N THR A 139 -4.24 -15.30 -8.05
CA THR A 139 -4.62 -16.37 -8.98
C THR A 139 -5.74 -15.89 -9.91
N GLU A 140 -5.87 -16.50 -11.09
CA GLU A 140 -6.95 -16.18 -12.02
C GLU A 140 -8.33 -16.32 -11.37
N LYS A 141 -8.52 -17.34 -10.53
CA LYS A 141 -9.76 -17.50 -9.74
C LYS A 141 -10.02 -16.32 -8.80
N ALA A 142 -8.99 -15.79 -8.14
CA ALA A 142 -9.14 -14.63 -7.28
C ALA A 142 -9.49 -13.38 -8.09
N LYS A 143 -8.85 -13.19 -9.26
CA LYS A 143 -9.15 -12.11 -10.21
C LYS A 143 -10.61 -12.16 -10.68
N ASP A 144 -11.10 -13.35 -11.04
CA ASP A 144 -12.49 -13.56 -11.43
C ASP A 144 -13.48 -13.17 -10.33
N VAL A 145 -13.20 -13.58 -9.09
CA VAL A 145 -14.05 -13.22 -7.94
C VAL A 145 -14.04 -11.70 -7.70
N MET A 146 -12.89 -11.05 -7.81
CA MET A 146 -12.78 -9.59 -7.68
C MET A 146 -13.55 -8.86 -8.79
N GLN A 147 -13.45 -9.33 -10.04
CA GLN A 147 -14.21 -8.80 -11.17
C GLN A 147 -15.73 -8.95 -10.97
N MET A 148 -16.21 -10.14 -10.60
CA MET A 148 -17.64 -10.36 -10.35
C MET A 148 -18.14 -9.51 -9.18
N ALA A 149 -17.40 -9.44 -8.08
CA ALA A 149 -17.76 -8.60 -6.94
C ALA A 149 -17.84 -7.12 -7.32
N CYS A 150 -16.88 -6.64 -8.12
CA CYS A 150 -16.88 -5.27 -8.63
C CYS A 150 -18.07 -5.01 -9.55
N PHE A 151 -18.37 -5.94 -10.45
CA PHE A 151 -19.48 -5.83 -11.40
C PHE A 151 -20.85 -5.75 -10.72
N ILE A 152 -21.07 -6.59 -9.70
CA ILE A 152 -22.33 -6.64 -8.95
C ILE A 152 -22.54 -5.38 -8.10
N ASP A 153 -21.46 -4.66 -7.76
CA ASP A 153 -21.55 -3.43 -6.97
C ASP A 153 -22.00 -2.23 -7.82
N PRO A 154 -23.16 -1.62 -7.51
CA PRO A 154 -23.70 -0.51 -8.30
C PRO A 154 -22.80 0.73 -8.35
N ARG A 155 -21.82 0.86 -7.45
CA ARG A 155 -20.85 1.96 -7.45
C ARG A 155 -19.88 1.89 -8.62
N PHE A 156 -19.56 0.69 -9.09
CA PHE A 156 -18.51 0.44 -10.07
C PHE A 156 -19.04 -0.05 -11.42
N LYS A 157 -20.12 -0.84 -11.41
CA LYS A 157 -20.80 -1.36 -12.62
C LYS A 157 -19.82 -1.98 -13.61
N ASN A 158 -19.80 -1.52 -14.86
CA ASN A 158 -18.99 -2.03 -15.96
C ASN A 158 -17.67 -1.26 -16.19
N ASN A 159 -17.27 -0.37 -15.28
CA ASN A 159 -16.11 0.51 -15.50
C ASN A 159 -14.74 -0.17 -15.27
N PHE A 160 -14.70 -1.37 -14.66
CA PHE A 160 -13.47 -2.01 -14.19
C PHE A 160 -13.38 -3.50 -14.60
N LEU A 161 -13.79 -3.81 -15.83
CA LEU A 161 -13.81 -5.17 -16.36
C LEU A 161 -12.63 -5.41 -17.31
N ASP A 162 -11.89 -6.51 -17.11
CA ASP A 162 -10.84 -6.92 -18.06
C ASP A 162 -11.39 -7.84 -19.16
N ALA A 163 -12.63 -8.31 -19.01
CA ALA A 163 -13.34 -9.18 -19.94
C ALA A 163 -14.61 -8.48 -20.46
N PRO A 164 -15.13 -8.89 -21.62
CA PRO A 164 -16.43 -8.46 -22.11
C PRO A 164 -17.52 -8.56 -21.03
N VAL A 165 -18.46 -7.60 -21.05
CA VAL A 165 -19.57 -7.56 -20.07
C VAL A 165 -20.35 -8.86 -20.07
N ASP A 166 -20.63 -9.41 -21.26
CA ASP A 166 -21.39 -10.65 -21.41
C ASP A 166 -20.72 -11.83 -20.71
N ASP A 167 -19.39 -11.97 -20.83
CA ASP A 167 -18.63 -13.04 -20.16
C ASP A 167 -18.67 -12.92 -18.63
N VAL A 168 -18.64 -11.69 -18.11
CA VAL A 168 -18.74 -11.43 -16.67
C VAL A 168 -20.15 -11.74 -16.16
N VAL A 169 -21.17 -11.35 -16.93
CA VAL A 169 -22.58 -11.67 -16.64
C VAL A 169 -22.79 -13.17 -16.61
N ASP A 170 -22.31 -13.89 -17.62
CA ASP A 170 -22.44 -15.35 -17.70
C ASP A 170 -21.78 -16.04 -16.50
N ARG A 171 -20.57 -15.61 -16.11
CA ARG A 171 -19.91 -16.13 -14.91
C ARG A 171 -20.74 -15.88 -13.64
N CYS A 172 -21.29 -14.67 -13.47
CA CYS A 172 -22.16 -14.35 -12.34
C CYS A 172 -23.41 -15.24 -12.31
N VAL A 173 -24.05 -15.46 -13.47
CA VAL A 173 -25.23 -16.32 -13.59
C VAL A 173 -24.88 -17.77 -13.25
N GLN A 174 -23.76 -18.30 -13.75
CA GLN A 174 -23.33 -19.67 -13.45
C GLN A 174 -23.07 -19.87 -11.95
N GLU A 175 -22.41 -18.92 -11.27
CA GLU A 175 -22.23 -18.99 -9.81
C GLU A 175 -23.56 -18.88 -9.05
N ALA A 176 -24.47 -18.02 -9.48
CA ALA A 176 -25.80 -17.91 -8.89
C ALA A 176 -26.60 -19.22 -9.02
N LEU A 177 -26.53 -19.87 -10.19
CA LEU A 177 -27.20 -21.15 -10.44
C LEU A 177 -26.71 -22.25 -9.49
N LYS A 178 -25.40 -22.31 -9.21
CA LYS A 178 -24.81 -23.26 -8.24
C LYS A 178 -25.33 -23.06 -6.81
N LEU A 179 -25.71 -21.83 -6.45
CA LEU A 179 -26.23 -21.49 -5.12
C LEU A 179 -27.72 -21.77 -4.96
N THR A 180 -28.44 -22.04 -6.05
CA THR A 180 -29.88 -22.34 -6.00
C THR A 180 -30.09 -23.70 -5.33
N PRO A 181 -30.84 -23.79 -4.20
CA PRO A 181 -31.06 -25.08 -3.55
C PRO A 181 -31.84 -26.01 -4.49
N VAL A 182 -31.37 -27.25 -4.63
CA VAL A 182 -32.07 -28.32 -5.33
C VAL A 182 -33.40 -28.55 -4.60
N ARG A 183 -34.51 -28.02 -5.14
CA ARG A 183 -35.86 -28.37 -4.68
C ARG A 183 -35.99 -29.88 -4.85
N HIS A 184 -35.86 -30.63 -3.75
CA HIS A 184 -36.28 -32.03 -3.72
C HIS A 184 -37.79 -32.01 -3.96
N ALA A 185 -38.21 -32.38 -5.16
CA ALA A 185 -39.60 -32.60 -5.47
C ALA A 185 -40.10 -33.70 -4.53
N GLY A 186 -40.80 -33.31 -3.48
CA GLY A 186 -41.48 -34.23 -2.58
C GLY A 186 -42.55 -34.96 -3.38
N THR A 187 -42.24 -36.18 -3.79
CA THR A 187 -43.21 -37.13 -4.31
C THR A 187 -44.05 -37.62 -3.14
N THR A 188 -45.10 -36.88 -2.76
CA THR A 188 -46.17 -37.42 -1.92
C THR A 188 -46.95 -38.42 -2.78
N LYS A 189 -46.51 -39.68 -2.76
CA LYS A 189 -47.31 -40.80 -3.24
C LYS A 189 -48.60 -40.83 -2.44
N HIS A 190 -49.72 -40.77 -3.13
CA HIS A 190 -51.02 -41.23 -2.65
C HIS A 190 -50.86 -42.58 -1.95
N GLN A 191 -51.31 -42.66 -0.70
CA GLN A 191 -51.78 -43.91 -0.12
C GLN A 191 -53.25 -43.74 0.26
N GLN A 192 -53.97 -44.78 -0.14
CA GLN A 192 -55.41 -45.01 -0.06
C GLN A 192 -55.91 -45.08 1.38
#